data_AF-A0A1Q5DGM4-F1
#
_entry.id   AF-A0A1Q5DGM4-F1
#
_cell.length_a   1.000
_cell.length_b   1.000
_cell.length_c   1.000
_cell.angle_alpha   90.00
_cell.angle_beta   90.00
_cell.angle_gamma   90.00
#
_symmetry.space_group_name_H-M   'P 1'
#
loop_
_entity.id
_entity.type
_entity.pdbx_description
1 polymer ?
#
loop_
_entity_poly.entity_id
_entity_poly.type
_entity_poly.pdbx_seq_one_letter_code
_entity_poly.pdbx_strand_id
1 'polypeptide(L)'
;MHTLKAAAPSTSVALLALLGAALAAPASAADPEPTGKPRVGVEYFPEPGGPGHRTEVPLTTETKHAAARTAPSAASTTDGAVGRLSVTGSSDDRLDVVIVGDGYTAGEQEAFHSAAAAKWADITAIEPYASYQGLMNVWTVDAVSAESGISGDPTADVAKDTALGSYFWCSQTERLICADIDKVASYAAKAPDADLVVVVSHSTKYGGAGYSGLEAEGYPFDGVSTLSSDNEQSSMIAAHEIAHSVGLLADEYTYDSYGTWTGGELPDINSSIYTADRMAADRSKWYRWLGETDPTGGTVGTYEGSSYYPYGIYRPTANSIMRALDIRDFNLPGREAMIAGFYREANALSSSTPSGATIRRTDRIEVKRAALGALAAPELRWYVDGVRVKRATGLTAAAPSSLGVPGDGRTHTVTVESVDRTKSVRDPKIRAAATERLTWRVKASRR
;
A
#
# COMPACT_ATOMS: atom_id res chain seq x y z
N MET A 1 -1.22 17.71 -15.45
CA MET A 1 0.26 17.86 -15.32
C MET A 1 0.57 18.65 -14.07
N HIS A 2 0.39 18.02 -12.91
CA HIS A 2 0.92 18.54 -11.65
C HIS A 2 1.67 17.41 -10.95
N THR A 3 2.87 17.77 -10.52
CA THR A 3 3.96 16.98 -9.97
C THR A 3 3.56 16.11 -8.77
N LEU A 4 3.67 14.78 -8.94
CA LEU A 4 4.11 13.90 -7.86
C LEU A 4 5.48 14.36 -7.35
N LYS A 5 5.78 14.09 -6.08
CA LYS A 5 7.04 14.45 -5.40
C LYS A 5 8.24 13.97 -6.25
N ALA A 6 8.96 14.91 -6.87
CA ALA A 6 10.21 14.59 -7.57
C ALA A 6 11.28 14.19 -6.54
N ALA A 7 11.72 12.93 -6.60
CA ALA A 7 12.94 12.49 -5.93
C ALA A 7 14.15 13.22 -6.57
N ALA A 8 15.00 13.81 -5.73
CA ALA A 8 16.22 14.47 -6.18
C ALA A 8 17.27 13.43 -6.63
N PRO A 9 17.86 13.53 -7.83
CA PRO A 9 18.96 12.65 -8.22
C PRO A 9 20.25 13.11 -7.52
N SER A 10 20.90 12.20 -6.79
CA SER A 10 22.25 12.40 -6.29
C SER A 10 23.24 12.24 -7.46
N THR A 11 23.85 13.35 -7.89
CA THR A 11 24.94 13.34 -8.87
C THR A 11 26.25 12.91 -8.19
N SER A 12 26.66 11.65 -8.42
CA SER A 12 28.01 11.21 -8.12
C SER A 12 28.93 11.51 -9.31
N VAL A 13 29.90 12.39 -9.10
CA VAL A 13 30.97 12.72 -10.05
C VAL A 13 31.97 11.56 -10.06
N ALA A 14 32.02 10.81 -11.16
CA ALA A 14 33.05 9.80 -11.39
C ALA A 14 34.31 10.45 -11.98
N LEU A 15 35.42 10.37 -11.24
CA LEU A 15 36.75 10.79 -11.68
C LEU A 15 37.37 9.67 -12.53
N LEU A 16 37.65 9.93 -13.81
CA LEU A 16 38.43 9.03 -14.67
C LEU A 16 39.89 8.97 -14.20
N ALA A 17 40.40 7.76 -13.94
CA ALA A 17 41.82 7.46 -13.95
C ALA A 17 42.08 6.28 -14.90
N LEU A 18 42.72 6.59 -16.03
CA LEU A 18 43.24 5.64 -17.01
C LEU A 18 44.52 5.00 -16.48
N LEU A 19 44.54 3.67 -16.38
CA LEU A 19 45.76 2.88 -16.54
C LEU A 19 45.44 1.58 -17.27
N GLY A 20 46.09 1.40 -18.42
CA GLY A 20 45.96 0.23 -19.26
C GLY A 20 46.79 -0.94 -18.77
N ALA A 21 46.24 -2.14 -18.94
CA ALA A 21 47.00 -3.37 -19.07
C ALA A 21 46.23 -4.28 -20.05
N ALA A 22 46.88 -4.63 -21.15
CA ALA A 22 46.37 -5.58 -22.12
C ALA A 22 46.46 -7.00 -21.55
N LEU A 23 45.32 -7.69 -21.45
CA LEU A 23 45.25 -9.13 -21.21
C LEU A 23 44.17 -9.73 -22.13
N ALA A 24 44.53 -10.86 -22.72
CA ALA A 24 43.83 -11.55 -23.79
C ALA A 24 42.36 -11.85 -23.46
N ALA A 25 41.48 -11.65 -24.45
CA ALA A 25 40.08 -12.04 -24.36
C ALA A 25 39.96 -13.58 -24.32
N PRO A 26 39.35 -14.18 -23.28
CA PRO A 26 38.82 -15.52 -23.41
C PRO A 26 37.54 -15.44 -24.23
N ALA A 27 37.32 -16.46 -25.05
CA ALA A 27 36.07 -16.63 -25.80
C ALA A 27 34.87 -16.50 -24.84
N SER A 28 33.92 -15.63 -25.19
CA SER A 28 32.65 -15.48 -24.48
C SER A 28 31.91 -16.81 -24.53
N ALA A 29 32.01 -17.60 -23.46
CA ALA A 29 30.98 -18.57 -23.14
C ALA A 29 29.73 -17.73 -22.83
N ALA A 30 28.72 -17.82 -23.67
CA ALA A 30 27.41 -17.29 -23.33
C ALA A 30 27.00 -17.94 -22.01
N ASP A 31 26.70 -17.11 -21.00
CA ASP A 31 26.07 -17.60 -19.79
C ASP A 31 24.82 -18.38 -20.20
N PRO A 32 24.61 -19.59 -19.69
CA PRO A 32 23.39 -20.34 -19.99
C PRO A 32 22.20 -19.49 -19.54
N GLU A 33 21.26 -19.24 -20.46
CA GLU A 33 19.97 -18.65 -20.12
C GLU A 33 19.39 -19.41 -18.91
N PRO A 34 18.89 -18.71 -17.87
CA PRO A 34 18.23 -19.37 -16.76
C PRO A 34 17.05 -20.19 -17.29
N THR A 35 17.16 -21.50 -17.21
CA THR A 35 16.19 -22.47 -17.78
C THR A 35 14.94 -22.66 -16.92
N GLY A 36 14.75 -21.83 -15.89
CA GLY A 36 13.59 -21.83 -15.01
C GLY A 36 12.64 -20.67 -15.31
N LYS A 37 11.33 -20.90 -15.20
CA LYS A 37 10.35 -19.82 -15.24
C LYS A 37 10.62 -18.82 -14.11
N PRO A 38 10.37 -17.52 -14.32
CA PRO A 38 10.45 -16.51 -13.26
C PRO A 38 9.63 -16.92 -12.04
N ARG A 39 10.22 -16.75 -10.85
CA ARG A 39 9.62 -17.09 -9.55
C ARG A 39 9.62 -15.86 -8.69
N VAL A 40 8.63 -15.77 -7.81
CA VAL A 40 8.48 -14.67 -6.86
C VAL A 40 8.25 -15.22 -5.46
N GLY A 41 8.78 -14.51 -4.47
CA GLY A 41 8.53 -14.81 -3.07
C GLY A 41 7.09 -14.45 -2.72
N VAL A 42 6.38 -15.41 -2.14
CA VAL A 42 5.02 -15.19 -1.63
C VAL A 42 4.93 -15.51 -0.15
N GLU A 43 4.09 -14.74 0.52
CA GLU A 43 3.61 -15.00 1.87
C GLU A 43 2.26 -15.71 1.85
N TYR A 44 2.00 -16.56 2.85
CA TYR A 44 0.71 -17.17 3.11
C TYR A 44 0.54 -17.53 4.58
N PHE A 45 -0.71 -17.81 4.96
CA PHE A 45 -1.09 -18.18 6.31
C PHE A 45 -1.74 -19.57 6.26
N PRO A 46 -1.05 -20.64 6.71
CA PRO A 46 -1.60 -21.99 6.68
C PRO A 46 -2.76 -22.17 7.66
N GLU A 47 -2.80 -21.37 8.72
CA GLU A 47 -3.86 -21.39 9.73
C GLU A 47 -4.48 -20.00 9.86
N PRO A 48 -5.82 -19.86 9.95
CA PRO A 48 -6.49 -18.57 9.94
C PRO A 48 -6.11 -17.53 10.99
N GLY A 49 -5.52 -17.95 12.11
CA GLY A 49 -4.98 -17.06 13.15
C GLY A 49 -3.49 -17.26 13.39
N GLY A 50 -2.83 -18.04 12.54
CA GLY A 50 -1.43 -18.40 12.70
C GLY A 50 -0.47 -17.31 12.24
N PRO A 51 0.84 -17.54 12.46
CA PRO A 51 1.88 -16.72 11.83
C PRO A 51 1.95 -16.95 10.32
N GLY A 52 2.57 -15.99 9.64
CA GLY A 52 2.85 -16.08 8.22
C GLY A 52 3.95 -17.08 7.90
N HIS A 53 3.94 -17.54 6.66
CA HIS A 53 4.92 -18.44 6.08
C HIS A 53 5.30 -17.96 4.67
N ARG A 54 6.55 -18.15 4.28
CA ARG A 54 7.06 -17.77 2.96
C ARG A 54 7.46 -18.98 2.14
N THR A 55 7.23 -18.88 0.84
CA THR A 55 7.73 -19.81 -0.17
C THR A 55 7.97 -19.05 -1.47
N GLU A 56 8.49 -19.73 -2.49
CA GLU A 56 8.54 -19.20 -3.84
C GLU A 56 7.53 -19.91 -4.73
N VAL A 57 6.92 -19.16 -5.63
CA VAL A 57 5.96 -19.68 -6.61
C VAL A 57 6.28 -19.14 -7.99
N PRO A 58 5.86 -19.83 -9.07
CA PRO A 58 5.92 -19.25 -10.41
C PRO A 58 5.10 -17.95 -10.50
N LEU A 59 5.57 -16.99 -11.29
CA LEU A 59 4.81 -15.75 -11.57
C LEU A 59 3.55 -15.99 -12.41
N THR A 60 3.56 -17.03 -13.25
CA THR A 60 2.44 -17.39 -14.12
C THR A 60 1.96 -18.80 -13.84
N THR A 61 0.67 -19.04 -14.01
CA THR A 61 0.11 -20.36 -13.79
C THR A 61 0.44 -21.28 -14.96
N GLU A 62 0.91 -22.50 -14.69
CA GLU A 62 0.99 -23.50 -15.74
C GLU A 62 -0.42 -24.01 -16.01
N THR A 63 -1.05 -23.56 -17.09
CA THR A 63 -2.25 -24.21 -17.64
C THR A 63 -1.91 -25.62 -18.14
N LYS A 64 -1.75 -26.59 -17.23
CA LYS A 64 -1.58 -28.00 -17.59
C LYS A 64 -2.90 -28.77 -17.73
N HIS A 65 -4.04 -28.17 -17.42
CA HIS A 65 -5.34 -28.86 -17.44
C HIS A 65 -6.53 -28.07 -18.01
N ALA A 66 -6.31 -27.03 -18.80
CA ALA A 66 -7.39 -26.40 -19.57
C ALA A 66 -7.22 -26.76 -21.06
N ALA A 67 -7.87 -27.85 -21.50
CA ALA A 67 -8.10 -28.04 -22.92
C ALA A 67 -9.07 -26.93 -23.35
N ALA A 68 -8.56 -25.94 -24.07
CA ALA A 68 -9.35 -24.86 -24.64
C ALA A 68 -10.54 -25.45 -25.42
N ARG A 69 -11.72 -25.43 -24.81
CA ARG A 69 -12.98 -25.70 -25.49
C ARG A 69 -13.60 -24.36 -25.82
N THR A 70 -13.29 -23.86 -27.00
CA THR A 70 -14.00 -22.73 -27.58
C THR A 70 -15.44 -23.14 -27.85
N ALA A 71 -16.41 -22.46 -27.22
CA ALA A 71 -17.74 -22.31 -27.76
C ALA A 71 -18.28 -20.91 -27.40
N PRO A 72 -18.80 -20.15 -28.36
CA PRO A 72 -19.20 -18.76 -28.16
C PRO A 72 -20.66 -18.65 -27.71
N SER A 73 -20.99 -17.63 -26.92
CA SER A 73 -22.32 -17.03 -26.98
C SER A 73 -22.34 -15.60 -26.45
N ALA A 74 -22.59 -14.69 -27.39
CA ALA A 74 -23.25 -13.39 -27.30
C ALA A 74 -24.08 -13.08 -26.03
N ALA A 75 -23.41 -12.82 -24.92
CA ALA A 75 -23.89 -11.84 -23.94
C ALA A 75 -22.98 -10.60 -24.07
N SER A 76 -23.52 -9.42 -23.82
CA SER A 76 -22.71 -8.22 -23.57
C SER A 76 -21.74 -8.55 -22.43
N THR A 77 -20.51 -8.94 -22.74
CA THR A 77 -19.57 -9.40 -21.73
C THR A 77 -19.18 -8.19 -20.89
N THR A 78 -19.54 -8.20 -19.61
CA THR A 78 -19.01 -7.24 -18.61
C THR A 78 -17.54 -7.50 -18.32
N ASP A 79 -16.87 -8.39 -19.06
CA ASP A 79 -15.47 -8.69 -18.88
C ASP A 79 -14.59 -7.45 -19.03
N GLY A 80 -13.80 -7.16 -18.00
CA GLY A 80 -13.03 -5.94 -17.85
C GLY A 80 -13.82 -4.70 -17.48
N ALA A 81 -15.11 -4.80 -17.15
CA ALA A 81 -15.88 -3.66 -16.67
C ALA A 81 -15.29 -3.17 -15.34
N VAL A 82 -15.17 -1.86 -15.23
CA VAL A 82 -14.63 -1.19 -14.04
C VAL A 82 -15.78 -0.62 -13.22
N GLY A 83 -15.91 -1.09 -11.98
CA GLY A 83 -16.85 -0.59 -10.98
C GLY A 83 -16.21 0.43 -10.03
N ARG A 84 -17.05 1.26 -9.41
CA ARG A 84 -16.67 2.29 -8.44
C ARG A 84 -17.17 1.91 -7.06
N LEU A 85 -16.36 1.15 -6.31
CA LEU A 85 -16.75 0.72 -4.97
C LEU A 85 -16.67 1.88 -3.97
N SER A 86 -15.57 2.66 -4.01
CA SER A 86 -15.43 3.88 -3.20
C SER A 86 -14.46 4.84 -3.87
N VAL A 87 -14.93 6.00 -4.35
CA VAL A 87 -14.07 6.99 -5.02
C VAL A 87 -14.13 8.32 -4.25
N THR A 88 -12.99 8.72 -3.69
CA THR A 88 -12.90 9.85 -2.74
C THR A 88 -12.12 11.04 -3.32
N GLY A 89 -11.52 10.89 -4.51
CA GLY A 89 -10.76 11.91 -5.20
C GLY A 89 -10.34 11.49 -6.61
N SER A 90 -9.50 12.32 -7.23
CA SER A 90 -8.78 11.93 -8.46
C SER A 90 -7.74 10.87 -8.14
N SER A 91 -7.46 9.94 -9.06
CA SER A 91 -6.39 8.95 -8.88
C SER A 91 -5.01 9.61 -8.74
N ASP A 92 -4.77 10.74 -9.43
CA ASP A 92 -3.58 11.60 -9.20
C ASP A 92 -3.36 12.04 -7.73
N ASP A 93 -4.39 11.97 -6.88
CA ASP A 93 -4.37 12.45 -5.49
C ASP A 93 -4.69 11.33 -4.47
N ARG A 94 -4.85 10.09 -4.89
CA ARG A 94 -5.35 8.99 -4.05
C ARG A 94 -4.51 7.74 -4.24
N LEU A 95 -4.50 6.91 -3.20
CA LEU A 95 -4.06 5.53 -3.29
C LEU A 95 -5.18 4.71 -3.97
N ASP A 96 -4.94 4.20 -5.16
CA ASP A 96 -5.91 3.46 -5.95
C ASP A 96 -5.75 1.94 -5.70
N VAL A 97 -6.73 1.38 -5.00
CA VAL A 97 -6.86 -0.07 -4.75
C VAL A 97 -7.76 -0.68 -5.82
N VAL A 98 -7.25 -1.68 -6.53
CA VAL A 98 -8.00 -2.41 -7.54
C VAL A 98 -8.32 -3.82 -7.05
N ILE A 99 -9.61 -4.12 -6.93
CA ILE A 99 -10.11 -5.44 -6.56
C ILE A 99 -10.54 -6.17 -7.83
N VAL A 100 -9.92 -7.31 -8.13
CA VAL A 100 -10.24 -8.14 -9.30
C VAL A 100 -10.88 -9.45 -8.83
N GLY A 101 -12.06 -9.80 -9.36
CA GLY A 101 -12.73 -11.06 -9.02
C GLY A 101 -12.22 -12.21 -9.88
N ASP A 102 -12.00 -13.40 -9.32
CA ASP A 102 -11.73 -14.61 -10.10
C ASP A 102 -12.61 -15.79 -9.67
N GLY A 103 -13.01 -16.61 -10.64
CA GLY A 103 -13.93 -17.73 -10.42
C GLY A 103 -15.41 -17.32 -10.38
N TYR A 104 -15.75 -16.11 -10.86
CA TYR A 104 -17.12 -15.63 -11.01
C TYR A 104 -17.50 -15.63 -12.50
N THR A 105 -18.55 -16.35 -12.85
CA THR A 105 -19.08 -16.37 -14.21
C THR A 105 -19.78 -15.06 -14.56
N ALA A 106 -20.20 -14.89 -15.82
CA ALA A 106 -20.96 -13.71 -16.25
C ALA A 106 -22.25 -13.50 -15.45
N GLY A 107 -22.86 -14.58 -14.95
CA GLY A 107 -24.08 -14.52 -14.12
C GLY A 107 -23.81 -14.24 -12.63
N GLU A 108 -22.55 -14.19 -12.20
CA GLU A 108 -22.15 -14.08 -10.79
C GLU A 108 -21.40 -12.77 -10.48
N GLN A 109 -21.33 -11.82 -11.41
CA GLN A 109 -20.60 -10.56 -11.21
C GLN A 109 -21.18 -9.70 -10.06
N GLU A 110 -22.49 -9.74 -9.84
CA GLU A 110 -23.10 -9.10 -8.66
C GLU A 110 -22.66 -9.75 -7.34
N ALA A 111 -22.41 -11.07 -7.35
CA ALA A 111 -21.85 -11.77 -6.20
C ALA A 111 -20.39 -11.37 -5.96
N PHE A 112 -19.59 -11.20 -7.04
CA PHE A 112 -18.25 -10.62 -6.94
C PHE A 112 -18.28 -9.23 -6.33
N HIS A 113 -19.11 -8.30 -6.82
CA HIS A 113 -19.18 -6.94 -6.28
C HIS A 113 -19.59 -6.94 -4.80
N SER A 114 -20.52 -7.82 -4.42
CA SER A 114 -20.92 -7.99 -3.02
C SER A 114 -19.77 -8.52 -2.16
N ALA A 115 -19.02 -9.51 -2.64
CA ALA A 115 -17.85 -10.05 -1.96
C ALA A 115 -16.74 -8.99 -1.83
N ALA A 116 -16.43 -8.26 -2.92
CA ALA A 116 -15.46 -7.18 -2.92
C ALA A 116 -15.82 -6.08 -1.90
N ALA A 117 -17.10 -5.68 -1.84
CA ALA A 117 -17.60 -4.72 -0.86
C ALA A 117 -17.45 -5.23 0.58
N ALA A 118 -17.80 -6.50 0.84
CA ALA A 118 -17.65 -7.11 2.16
C ALA A 118 -16.18 -7.19 2.60
N LYS A 119 -15.28 -7.64 1.71
CA LYS A 119 -13.84 -7.73 2.01
C LYS A 119 -13.20 -6.37 2.23
N TRP A 120 -13.57 -5.39 1.42
CA TRP A 120 -13.11 -4.03 1.64
C TRP A 120 -13.62 -3.46 2.96
N ALA A 121 -14.87 -3.75 3.35
CA ALA A 121 -15.42 -3.35 4.64
C ALA A 121 -14.68 -3.99 5.83
N ASP A 122 -14.30 -5.27 5.73
CA ASP A 122 -13.49 -5.94 6.75
C ASP A 122 -12.11 -5.29 6.91
N ILE A 123 -11.42 -5.01 5.80
CA ILE A 123 -10.10 -4.36 5.79
C ILE A 123 -10.20 -2.95 6.39
N THR A 124 -11.20 -2.17 5.95
CA THR A 124 -11.39 -0.79 6.42
C THR A 124 -12.07 -0.68 7.80
N ALA A 125 -12.36 -1.80 8.46
CA ALA A 125 -12.71 -1.82 9.89
C ALA A 125 -11.46 -1.77 10.79
N ILE A 126 -10.26 -2.00 10.24
CA ILE A 126 -8.99 -2.03 10.96
C ILE A 126 -8.36 -0.62 10.95
N GLU A 127 -7.83 -0.17 12.08
CA GLU A 127 -7.06 1.07 12.13
C GLU A 127 -5.59 0.83 11.76
N PRO A 128 -4.96 1.64 10.89
CA PRO A 128 -5.41 2.96 10.46
C PRO A 128 -6.21 3.04 9.14
N TYR A 129 -6.53 1.92 8.49
CA TYR A 129 -7.35 1.95 7.25
C TYR A 129 -8.68 2.68 7.46
N ALA A 130 -9.36 2.39 8.57
CA ALA A 130 -10.63 3.01 8.94
C ALA A 130 -10.56 4.54 8.98
N SER A 131 -9.50 5.11 9.58
CA SER A 131 -9.35 6.55 9.68
C SER A 131 -8.85 7.23 8.40
N TYR A 132 -8.25 6.49 7.48
CA TYR A 132 -7.57 7.07 6.30
C TYR A 132 -8.18 6.65 4.96
N GLN A 133 -9.31 5.93 4.96
CA GLN A 133 -10.07 5.58 3.76
C GLN A 133 -10.42 6.76 2.83
N GLY A 134 -10.50 7.99 3.33
CA GLY A 134 -10.68 9.19 2.50
C GLY A 134 -9.48 9.57 1.62
N LEU A 135 -8.35 8.89 1.78
CA LEU A 135 -7.15 8.97 0.95
C LEU A 135 -7.06 7.87 -0.10
N MET A 136 -8.07 7.01 -0.19
CA MET A 136 -8.09 5.87 -1.10
C MET A 136 -9.20 6.01 -2.13
N ASN A 137 -8.94 5.49 -3.33
CA ASN A 137 -9.96 5.06 -4.26
C ASN A 137 -9.98 3.54 -4.30
N VAL A 138 -11.16 2.97 -4.56
CA VAL A 138 -11.38 1.53 -4.62
C VAL A 138 -12.21 1.23 -5.85
N TRP A 139 -11.60 0.51 -6.76
CA TRP A 139 -12.17 0.09 -8.02
C TRP A 139 -12.37 -1.42 -8.00
N THR A 140 -13.44 -1.88 -8.64
CA THR A 140 -13.60 -3.30 -8.95
C THR A 140 -13.35 -3.52 -10.44
N VAL A 141 -12.77 -4.65 -10.81
CA VAL A 141 -12.64 -5.07 -12.20
C VAL A 141 -13.21 -6.48 -12.34
N ASP A 142 -14.19 -6.61 -13.22
CA ASP A 142 -14.85 -7.88 -13.54
C ASP A 142 -13.89 -8.73 -14.40
N ALA A 143 -13.33 -9.80 -13.87
CA ALA A 143 -12.68 -10.82 -14.67
C ALA A 143 -13.62 -12.02 -14.81
N VAL A 144 -14.27 -12.12 -15.97
CA VAL A 144 -15.36 -13.08 -16.17
C VAL A 144 -14.79 -14.46 -16.43
N SER A 145 -14.96 -15.37 -15.46
CA SER A 145 -14.54 -16.77 -15.58
C SER A 145 -15.50 -17.62 -16.41
N ALA A 146 -14.97 -18.65 -17.07
CA ALA A 146 -15.78 -19.66 -17.76
C ALA A 146 -16.51 -20.59 -16.77
N GLU A 147 -15.87 -20.85 -15.62
CA GLU A 147 -16.43 -21.68 -14.55
C GLU A 147 -16.54 -20.94 -13.22
N SER A 148 -17.55 -21.32 -12.43
CA SER A 148 -17.73 -20.87 -11.05
C SER A 148 -16.80 -21.66 -10.11
N GLY A 149 -16.20 -20.94 -9.16
CA GLY A 149 -15.20 -21.44 -8.22
C GLY A 149 -13.77 -21.38 -8.78
N ILE A 150 -12.79 -21.73 -7.95
CA ILE A 150 -11.36 -21.78 -8.33
C ILE A 150 -10.81 -23.21 -8.25
N SER A 151 -9.66 -23.46 -8.88
CA SER A 151 -9.04 -24.80 -8.88
C SER A 151 -8.56 -25.19 -7.46
N GLY A 152 -8.58 -26.48 -7.14
CA GLY A 152 -8.15 -27.01 -5.84
C GLY A 152 -9.20 -26.97 -4.72
N ASP A 153 -10.45 -26.64 -5.05
CA ASP A 153 -11.60 -26.60 -4.13
C ASP A 153 -12.80 -27.39 -4.70
N PRO A 154 -13.36 -28.40 -3.98
CA PRO A 154 -13.02 -28.83 -2.62
C PRO A 154 -11.71 -29.62 -2.47
N THR A 155 -11.23 -30.29 -3.53
CA THR A 155 -10.06 -31.17 -3.48
C THR A 155 -8.98 -30.74 -4.47
N ALA A 156 -7.72 -31.12 -4.21
CA ALA A 156 -6.55 -30.70 -4.97
C ALA A 156 -6.59 -31.05 -6.47
N ASP A 157 -7.37 -32.06 -6.85
CA ASP A 157 -7.52 -32.54 -8.22
C ASP A 157 -8.58 -31.78 -9.03
N VAL A 158 -9.36 -30.90 -8.40
CA VAL A 158 -10.34 -30.06 -9.10
C VAL A 158 -9.63 -28.99 -9.94
N ALA A 159 -9.85 -29.02 -11.25
CA ALA A 159 -9.41 -27.98 -12.17
C ALA A 159 -10.60 -27.15 -12.66
N LYS A 160 -10.41 -25.84 -12.73
CA LYS A 160 -11.39 -24.84 -13.17
C LYS A 160 -10.76 -23.90 -14.19
N ASP A 161 -11.50 -23.62 -15.26
CA ASP A 161 -11.15 -22.59 -16.23
C ASP A 161 -11.63 -21.21 -15.75
N THR A 162 -10.72 -20.46 -15.11
CA THR A 162 -11.02 -19.14 -14.53
C THR A 162 -10.23 -18.04 -15.22
N ALA A 163 -10.73 -16.80 -15.13
CA ALA A 163 -10.17 -15.64 -15.82
C ALA A 163 -8.70 -15.38 -15.41
N LEU A 164 -8.38 -15.48 -14.11
CA LEU A 164 -7.04 -15.23 -13.58
C LEU A 164 -6.27 -16.52 -13.26
N GLY A 165 -6.89 -17.69 -13.42
CA GLY A 165 -6.28 -18.98 -13.13
C GLY A 165 -5.99 -19.20 -11.64
N SER A 166 -6.79 -18.62 -10.72
CA SER A 166 -6.57 -18.80 -9.28
C SER A 166 -6.69 -20.27 -8.87
N TYR A 167 -5.82 -20.71 -7.95
CA TYR A 167 -5.82 -22.08 -7.45
C TYR A 167 -5.23 -22.23 -6.05
N PHE A 168 -5.84 -23.10 -5.24
CA PHE A 168 -5.28 -23.59 -3.97
C PHE A 168 -4.16 -24.62 -4.21
N TRP A 169 -3.53 -25.10 -3.13
CA TRP A 169 -2.47 -26.13 -3.18
C TRP A 169 -1.22 -25.69 -3.95
N CYS A 170 -1.06 -24.39 -4.16
CA CYS A 170 0.14 -23.85 -4.76
C CYS A 170 1.35 -24.20 -3.88
N SER A 171 2.47 -24.60 -4.52
CA SER A 171 3.65 -25.12 -3.80
C SER A 171 3.32 -26.23 -2.78
N GLN A 172 2.34 -27.10 -3.08
CA GLN A 172 1.86 -28.19 -2.21
C GLN A 172 1.27 -27.73 -0.86
N THR A 173 0.89 -26.46 -0.77
CA THR A 173 0.36 -25.84 0.43
C THR A 173 -1.13 -25.57 0.24
N GLU A 174 -2.00 -26.28 0.96
CA GLU A 174 -3.46 -26.22 0.73
C GLU A 174 -4.01 -24.80 0.73
N ARG A 175 -3.60 -23.95 1.67
CA ARG A 175 -4.15 -22.60 1.87
C ARG A 175 -3.51 -21.51 1.01
N LEU A 176 -2.45 -21.82 0.27
CA LEU A 176 -1.78 -20.87 -0.62
C LEU A 176 -2.58 -20.74 -1.92
N ILE A 177 -3.19 -19.57 -2.14
CA ILE A 177 -3.89 -19.24 -3.38
C ILE A 177 -2.94 -18.51 -4.31
N CYS A 178 -2.56 -19.15 -5.40
CA CYS A 178 -1.80 -18.51 -6.46
C CYS A 178 -2.70 -18.08 -7.62
N ALA A 179 -2.33 -17.01 -8.31
CA ALA A 179 -2.99 -16.53 -9.53
C ALA A 179 -1.95 -16.22 -10.62
N ASP A 180 -2.41 -16.04 -11.86
CA ASP A 180 -1.55 -15.66 -12.99
C ASP A 180 -1.31 -14.15 -12.98
N ILE A 181 -0.10 -13.73 -12.61
CA ILE A 181 0.18 -12.31 -12.37
C ILE A 181 0.14 -11.48 -13.66
N ASP A 182 0.43 -12.08 -14.82
CA ASP A 182 0.26 -11.38 -16.11
C ASP A 182 -1.20 -11.07 -16.38
N LYS A 183 -2.10 -12.01 -16.08
CA LYS A 183 -3.55 -11.79 -16.22
C LYS A 183 -4.03 -10.78 -15.19
N VAL A 184 -3.62 -10.90 -13.93
CA VAL A 184 -3.94 -9.93 -12.86
C VAL A 184 -3.56 -8.51 -13.29
N ALA A 185 -2.33 -8.32 -13.76
CA ALA A 185 -1.85 -7.03 -14.25
C ALA A 185 -2.70 -6.51 -15.43
N SER A 186 -3.07 -7.38 -16.37
CA SER A 186 -3.89 -7.01 -17.53
C SER A 186 -5.29 -6.53 -17.15
N TYR A 187 -5.89 -7.08 -16.10
CA TYR A 187 -7.19 -6.62 -15.59
C TYR A 187 -7.03 -5.37 -14.73
N ALA A 188 -6.02 -5.32 -13.85
CA ALA A 188 -5.76 -4.16 -13.01
C ALA A 188 -5.54 -2.88 -13.85
N ALA A 189 -4.84 -2.99 -14.97
CA ALA A 189 -4.59 -1.89 -15.90
C ALA A 189 -5.85 -1.31 -16.59
N LYS A 190 -7.03 -1.93 -16.41
CA LYS A 190 -8.31 -1.39 -16.89
C LYS A 190 -8.85 -0.29 -15.97
N ALA A 191 -8.47 -0.29 -14.69
CA ALA A 191 -8.83 0.77 -13.75
C ALA A 191 -8.08 2.08 -14.07
N PRO A 192 -8.54 3.24 -13.53
CA PRO A 192 -7.86 4.51 -13.78
C PRO A 192 -6.40 4.55 -13.30
N ASP A 193 -6.10 3.88 -12.20
CA ASP A 193 -4.76 3.62 -11.68
C ASP A 193 -4.78 2.36 -10.78
N ALA A 194 -3.62 1.82 -10.43
CA ALA A 194 -3.49 0.60 -9.64
C ALA A 194 -2.21 0.58 -8.79
N ASP A 195 -2.24 1.24 -7.63
CA ASP A 195 -1.14 1.21 -6.66
C ASP A 195 -1.10 -0.11 -5.88
N LEU A 196 -2.28 -0.69 -5.63
CA LEU A 196 -2.45 -1.96 -4.92
C LEU A 196 -3.46 -2.83 -5.64
N VAL A 197 -3.19 -4.14 -5.73
CA VAL A 197 -4.11 -5.09 -6.36
C VAL A 197 -4.51 -6.18 -5.38
N VAL A 198 -5.82 -6.44 -5.31
CA VAL A 198 -6.42 -7.48 -4.47
C VAL A 198 -7.23 -8.41 -5.36
N VAL A 199 -6.90 -9.69 -5.37
CA VAL A 199 -7.64 -10.74 -6.06
C VAL A 199 -8.60 -11.41 -5.09
N VAL A 200 -9.89 -11.35 -5.40
CA VAL A 200 -10.95 -12.01 -4.65
C VAL A 200 -11.34 -13.29 -5.37
N SER A 201 -10.90 -14.43 -4.85
CA SER A 201 -11.15 -15.76 -5.40
C SER A 201 -12.49 -16.32 -4.90
N HIS A 202 -13.36 -16.78 -5.80
CA HIS A 202 -14.68 -17.32 -5.49
C HIS A 202 -14.58 -18.67 -4.76
N SER A 203 -14.61 -18.68 -3.42
CA SER A 203 -14.47 -19.87 -2.59
C SER A 203 -14.79 -19.57 -1.11
N THR A 204 -15.35 -20.57 -0.43
CA THR A 204 -15.56 -20.57 1.03
C THR A 204 -14.36 -21.12 1.81
N LYS A 205 -13.46 -21.85 1.13
CA LYS A 205 -12.26 -22.43 1.73
C LYS A 205 -11.32 -21.29 2.14
N TYR A 206 -10.87 -21.26 3.39
CA TYR A 206 -9.86 -20.29 3.82
C TYR A 206 -8.58 -20.41 2.98
N GLY A 207 -7.99 -19.27 2.67
CA GLY A 207 -6.67 -19.16 2.04
C GLY A 207 -6.45 -17.80 1.41
N GLY A 208 -5.24 -17.62 0.89
CA GLY A 208 -4.76 -16.38 0.30
C GLY A 208 -3.23 -16.34 0.26
N ALA A 209 -2.69 -15.27 -0.31
CA ALA A 209 -1.27 -15.05 -0.42
C ALA A 209 -0.93 -13.56 -0.57
N GLY A 210 0.31 -13.21 -0.24
CA GLY A 210 0.94 -11.94 -0.54
C GLY A 210 2.07 -12.10 -1.54
N TYR A 211 1.94 -11.48 -2.70
CA TYR A 211 3.02 -11.33 -3.65
C TYR A 211 3.73 -10.01 -3.36
N SER A 212 5.06 -10.04 -3.31
CA SER A 212 5.90 -8.88 -3.04
C SER A 212 7.07 -8.79 -4.01
N GLY A 213 7.61 -7.59 -4.23
CA GLY A 213 8.74 -7.37 -5.12
C GLY A 213 8.39 -7.43 -6.61
N LEU A 214 7.11 -7.28 -6.97
CA LEU A 214 6.66 -7.42 -8.35
C LEU A 214 7.13 -6.27 -9.25
N GLU A 215 7.48 -5.10 -8.71
CA GLU A 215 8.09 -4.02 -9.49
C GLU A 215 9.46 -4.43 -10.05
N ALA A 216 10.25 -5.19 -9.27
CA ALA A 216 11.55 -5.70 -9.71
C ALA A 216 11.42 -6.69 -10.87
N GLU A 217 10.25 -7.33 -10.99
CA GLU A 217 9.88 -8.26 -12.07
C GLU A 217 9.21 -7.54 -13.26
N GLY A 218 9.05 -6.22 -13.20
CA GLY A 218 8.55 -5.39 -14.30
C GLY A 218 7.05 -5.10 -14.28
N TYR A 219 6.34 -5.41 -13.19
CA TYR A 219 4.93 -5.07 -13.02
C TYR A 219 4.76 -3.62 -12.52
N PRO A 220 3.61 -2.97 -12.81
CA PRO A 220 3.37 -1.57 -12.43
C PRO A 220 2.95 -1.38 -10.96
N PHE A 221 2.98 -2.44 -10.16
CA PHE A 221 2.66 -2.46 -8.74
C PHE A 221 3.61 -3.42 -8.02
N ASP A 222 3.96 -3.12 -6.76
CA ASP A 222 4.94 -3.91 -6.02
C ASP A 222 4.35 -5.17 -5.38
N GLY A 223 3.03 -5.21 -5.17
CA GLY A 223 2.38 -6.35 -4.54
C GLY A 223 0.96 -6.65 -5.01
N VAL A 224 0.59 -7.93 -4.85
CA VAL A 224 -0.75 -8.46 -5.10
C VAL A 224 -1.15 -9.29 -3.88
N SER A 225 -2.33 -9.05 -3.32
CA SER A 225 -2.90 -9.96 -2.33
C SER A 225 -3.97 -10.84 -2.98
N THR A 226 -3.95 -12.14 -2.71
CA THR A 226 -5.05 -13.05 -3.06
C THR A 226 -5.81 -13.44 -1.78
N LEU A 227 -7.12 -13.60 -1.87
CA LEU A 227 -7.94 -14.05 -0.75
C LEU A 227 -9.21 -14.76 -1.20
N SER A 228 -9.71 -15.66 -0.36
CA SER A 228 -11.04 -16.24 -0.54
C SER A 228 -12.15 -15.25 -0.22
N SER A 229 -13.11 -15.14 -1.12
CA SER A 229 -14.31 -14.30 -1.02
C SER A 229 -15.25 -14.66 0.11
N ASP A 230 -15.52 -15.94 0.36
CA ASP A 230 -16.56 -16.37 1.29
C ASP A 230 -15.96 -16.92 2.59
N ASN A 231 -14.83 -16.34 3.03
CA ASN A 231 -14.19 -16.66 4.30
C ASN A 231 -13.80 -15.39 5.09
N GLU A 232 -14.37 -15.21 6.28
CA GLU A 232 -14.18 -14.00 7.11
C GLU A 232 -12.73 -13.76 7.52
N GLN A 233 -11.91 -14.82 7.64
CA GLN A 233 -10.53 -14.71 8.09
C GLN A 233 -9.57 -14.36 6.93
N SER A 234 -9.96 -14.60 5.68
CA SER A 234 -9.13 -14.28 4.51
C SER A 234 -8.93 -12.78 4.30
N SER A 235 -9.84 -11.91 4.77
CA SER A 235 -9.68 -10.45 4.73
C SER A 235 -8.44 -9.97 5.50
N MET A 236 -8.02 -10.72 6.52
CA MET A 236 -6.85 -10.39 7.32
C MET A 236 -5.53 -10.56 6.55
N ILE A 237 -5.50 -11.47 5.57
CA ILE A 237 -4.35 -11.64 4.68
C ILE A 237 -4.15 -10.34 3.90
N ALA A 238 -5.16 -9.85 3.18
CA ALA A 238 -5.03 -8.59 2.45
C ALA A 238 -4.70 -7.39 3.34
N ALA A 239 -5.26 -7.31 4.56
CA ALA A 239 -4.91 -6.25 5.50
C ALA A 239 -3.43 -6.30 5.94
N HIS A 240 -2.86 -7.50 6.07
CA HIS A 240 -1.43 -7.72 6.31
C HIS A 240 -0.60 -7.32 5.08
N GLU A 241 -0.95 -7.83 3.89
CA GLU A 241 -0.17 -7.58 2.66
C GLU A 241 -0.14 -6.11 2.24
N ILE A 242 -1.26 -5.41 2.35
CA ILE A 242 -1.33 -3.97 2.09
C ILE A 242 -0.37 -3.21 3.00
N ALA A 243 -0.07 -3.73 4.20
CA ALA A 243 0.80 -3.06 5.13
C ALA A 243 2.28 -3.11 4.75
N HIS A 244 2.71 -4.13 4.01
CA HIS A 244 4.03 -4.14 3.39
C HIS A 244 4.15 -3.01 2.36
N SER A 245 3.22 -2.94 1.41
CA SER A 245 3.26 -1.94 0.33
C SER A 245 3.09 -0.50 0.84
N VAL A 246 2.14 -0.27 1.75
CA VAL A 246 1.84 1.07 2.23
C VAL A 246 2.78 1.48 3.36
N GLY A 247 2.87 0.66 4.40
CA GLY A 247 3.59 0.97 5.63
C GLY A 247 5.07 0.70 5.59
N LEU A 248 5.56 -0.04 4.58
CA LEU A 248 6.93 -0.57 4.52
C LEU A 248 7.28 -1.31 5.82
N LEU A 249 6.32 -2.13 6.29
CA LEU A 249 6.48 -2.94 7.48
C LEU A 249 7.16 -4.25 7.11
N ALA A 250 8.03 -4.74 7.99
CA ALA A 250 8.53 -6.11 7.91
C ALA A 250 7.56 -7.08 8.59
N ASP A 251 7.72 -8.36 8.28
CA ASP A 251 7.14 -9.43 9.08
C ASP A 251 7.72 -9.49 10.47
N GLU A 252 6.87 -9.83 11.43
CA GLU A 252 7.19 -9.96 12.85
C GLU A 252 7.18 -11.42 13.35
N TYR A 253 6.82 -12.38 12.49
CA TYR A 253 6.91 -13.81 12.78
C TYR A 253 8.32 -14.36 12.50
N THR A 254 8.56 -15.59 12.97
CA THR A 254 9.90 -16.19 13.04
C THR A 254 9.88 -17.65 12.61
N TYR A 255 11.00 -18.13 12.07
CA TYR A 255 11.24 -19.55 11.82
C TYR A 255 12.40 -20.05 12.67
N ASP A 256 12.20 -21.10 13.45
CA ASP A 256 13.26 -21.67 14.30
C ASP A 256 14.54 -22.00 13.50
N SER A 257 14.38 -22.38 12.23
CA SER A 257 15.49 -22.69 11.31
C SER A 257 16.41 -21.52 10.99
N TYR A 258 15.97 -20.27 11.18
CA TYR A 258 16.78 -19.07 10.90
C TYR A 258 17.79 -18.78 12.01
N GLY A 259 17.57 -19.27 13.23
CA GLY A 259 18.47 -19.07 14.35
C GLY A 259 18.63 -17.61 14.75
N THR A 260 19.87 -17.14 14.93
CA THR A 260 20.16 -15.79 15.43
C THR A 260 20.63 -14.87 14.32
N TRP A 261 19.99 -13.71 14.20
CA TRP A 261 20.48 -12.65 13.34
C TRP A 261 21.80 -12.09 13.88
N THR A 262 22.80 -11.99 12.99
CA THR A 262 24.14 -11.46 13.31
C THR A 262 24.54 -10.27 12.44
N GLY A 263 23.60 -9.79 11.61
CA GLY A 263 23.82 -8.67 10.70
C GLY A 263 23.60 -7.30 11.34
N GLY A 264 23.52 -6.28 10.48
CA GLY A 264 23.30 -4.89 10.89
C GLY A 264 21.86 -4.58 11.29
N GLU A 265 21.63 -3.30 11.61
CA GLU A 265 20.28 -2.76 11.84
C GLU A 265 19.43 -2.84 10.57
N LEU A 266 18.16 -3.20 10.73
CA LEU A 266 17.20 -3.35 9.64
C LEU A 266 16.62 -1.99 9.21
N PRO A 267 16.11 -1.83 7.97
CA PRO A 267 15.49 -0.58 7.55
C PRO A 267 14.08 -0.38 8.14
N ASP A 268 13.33 -1.46 8.30
CA ASP A 268 11.89 -1.44 8.64
C ASP A 268 11.64 -0.91 10.05
N ILE A 269 10.57 -0.13 10.22
CA ILE A 269 10.34 0.55 11.49
C ILE A 269 9.95 -0.41 12.62
N ASN A 270 9.42 -1.59 12.31
CA ASN A 270 8.93 -2.57 13.28
C ASN A 270 9.91 -3.73 13.54
N SER A 271 11.17 -3.61 13.10
CA SER A 271 12.23 -4.56 13.42
C SER A 271 13.53 -3.83 13.78
N SER A 272 14.22 -4.27 14.83
CA SER A 272 15.48 -3.64 15.26
C SER A 272 16.39 -4.60 16.02
N ILE A 273 17.71 -4.39 15.94
CA ILE A 273 18.68 -5.11 16.79
C ILE A 273 18.92 -4.39 18.12
N TYR A 274 18.19 -3.30 18.40
CA TYR A 274 18.37 -2.49 19.60
C TYR A 274 17.44 -2.93 20.73
N THR A 275 18.01 -3.07 21.93
CA THR A 275 17.24 -3.19 23.17
C THR A 275 16.53 -1.86 23.50
N ALA A 276 15.52 -1.90 24.35
CA ALA A 276 14.77 -0.71 24.76
C ALA A 276 15.67 0.43 25.30
N ASP A 277 16.66 0.11 26.14
CA ASP A 277 17.60 1.10 26.70
C ASP A 277 18.46 1.75 25.61
N ARG A 278 18.98 0.96 24.68
CA ARG A 278 19.77 1.48 23.55
C ARG A 278 18.90 2.35 22.64
N MET A 279 17.71 1.88 22.30
CA MET A 279 16.77 2.60 21.46
C MET A 279 16.37 3.95 22.07
N ALA A 280 16.14 3.98 23.39
CA ALA A 280 15.84 5.20 24.14
C ALA A 280 17.05 6.17 24.18
N ALA A 281 18.25 5.65 24.44
CA ALA A 281 19.48 6.45 24.49
C ALA A 281 19.81 7.07 23.12
N ASP A 282 19.72 6.28 22.05
CA ASP A 282 20.04 6.69 20.68
C ASP A 282 18.90 7.46 20.01
N ARG A 283 17.70 7.47 20.62
CA ARG A 283 16.47 8.05 20.04
C ARG A 283 16.19 7.53 18.63
N SER A 284 16.33 6.22 18.46
CA SER A 284 16.17 5.51 17.20
C SER A 284 14.86 4.72 17.14
N LYS A 285 14.44 4.31 15.94
CA LYS A 285 13.29 3.42 15.73
C LYS A 285 12.02 3.90 16.46
N TRP A 286 11.41 3.07 17.29
CA TRP A 286 10.17 3.37 18.00
C TRP A 286 10.38 3.93 19.41
N TYR A 287 11.52 4.55 19.72
CA TYR A 287 11.79 5.10 21.06
C TYR A 287 10.68 6.00 21.62
N ARG A 288 9.93 6.71 20.75
CA ARG A 288 8.81 7.60 21.15
C ARG A 288 7.57 6.85 21.65
N TRP A 289 7.53 5.55 21.40
CA TRP A 289 6.43 4.67 21.76
C TRP A 289 6.76 3.76 22.94
N LEU A 290 8.04 3.59 23.32
CA LEU A 290 8.44 2.75 24.45
C LEU A 290 7.64 3.07 25.72
N GLY A 291 7.03 2.03 26.31
CA GLY A 291 6.20 2.10 27.51
C GLY A 291 4.74 2.53 27.28
N GLU A 292 4.35 2.90 26.06
CA GLU A 292 2.96 3.22 25.74
C GLU A 292 2.09 1.97 25.75
N THR A 293 0.85 2.07 26.24
CA THR A 293 -0.15 1.01 26.10
C THR A 293 -0.55 0.84 24.63
N ASP A 294 -0.44 -0.37 24.12
CA ASP A 294 -0.64 -0.67 22.71
C ASP A 294 -2.03 -1.26 22.42
N PRO A 295 -2.70 -0.89 21.30
CA PRO A 295 -3.94 -1.53 20.85
C PRO A 295 -3.83 -3.04 20.65
N THR A 296 -2.63 -3.58 20.37
CA THR A 296 -2.41 -5.04 20.30
C THR A 296 -2.48 -5.72 21.67
N GLY A 297 -2.68 -4.95 22.74
CA GLY A 297 -2.55 -5.38 24.12
C GLY A 297 -1.12 -5.21 24.64
N GLY A 298 -1.00 -5.02 25.97
CA GLY A 298 0.29 -4.81 26.63
C GLY A 298 0.88 -3.41 26.39
N THR A 299 2.21 -3.34 26.35
CA THR A 299 2.96 -2.08 26.19
C THR A 299 4.02 -2.22 25.11
N VAL A 300 4.29 -1.14 24.40
CA VAL A 300 5.39 -1.11 23.43
C VAL A 300 6.74 -1.27 24.16
N GLY A 301 7.55 -2.21 23.70
CA GLY A 301 8.85 -2.56 24.24
C GLY A 301 9.77 -3.10 23.14
N THR A 302 10.68 -4.00 23.49
CA THR A 302 11.52 -4.72 22.53
C THR A 302 11.39 -6.22 22.79
N TYR A 303 10.52 -6.88 22.03
CA TYR A 303 10.18 -8.29 22.18
C TYR A 303 11.03 -9.12 21.22
N GLU A 304 11.80 -10.08 21.72
CA GLU A 304 12.72 -10.85 20.87
C GLU A 304 11.95 -11.73 19.87
N GLY A 305 12.49 -11.81 18.65
CA GLY A 305 11.90 -12.46 17.50
C GLY A 305 11.24 -11.46 16.54
N SER A 306 11.76 -11.33 15.33
CA SER A 306 11.15 -10.56 14.24
C SER A 306 11.87 -10.87 12.92
N SER A 307 11.29 -10.44 11.79
CA SER A 307 11.88 -10.55 10.45
C SER A 307 12.46 -11.95 10.21
N TYR A 308 11.67 -12.97 10.53
CA TYR A 308 11.97 -14.39 10.35
C TYR A 308 12.99 -14.99 11.35
N TYR A 309 13.74 -14.18 12.10
CA TYR A 309 14.73 -14.66 13.06
C TYR A 309 14.15 -14.76 14.48
N PRO A 310 14.22 -15.94 15.14
CA PRO A 310 13.78 -16.07 16.52
C PRO A 310 14.64 -15.31 17.53
N TYR A 311 15.90 -15.00 17.21
CA TYR A 311 16.83 -14.30 18.12
C TYR A 311 17.59 -13.17 17.43
N GLY A 312 18.00 -12.16 18.22
CA GLY A 312 18.86 -11.06 17.77
C GLY A 312 18.15 -9.90 17.06
N ILE A 313 16.86 -10.03 16.77
CA ILE A 313 15.98 -8.94 16.30
C ILE A 313 14.80 -8.85 17.26
N TYR A 314 14.36 -7.63 17.51
CA TYR A 314 13.21 -7.30 18.34
C TYR A 314 12.09 -6.68 17.50
N ARG A 315 10.85 -6.99 17.86
CA ARG A 315 9.62 -6.33 17.41
C ARG A 315 9.01 -5.45 18.53
N PRO A 316 8.07 -4.53 18.24
CA PRO A 316 7.60 -3.55 19.21
C PRO A 316 6.65 -4.11 20.28
N THR A 317 5.88 -5.15 19.97
CA THR A 317 4.85 -5.71 20.86
C THR A 317 4.89 -7.24 20.84
N ALA A 318 4.21 -7.89 21.80
CA ALA A 318 4.16 -9.34 21.84
C ALA A 318 3.49 -9.94 20.59
N ASN A 319 2.47 -9.26 20.06
CA ASN A 319 1.75 -9.64 18.84
C ASN A 319 1.31 -8.41 18.04
N SER A 320 1.07 -8.59 16.74
CA SER A 320 0.45 -7.61 15.85
C SER A 320 -0.04 -8.35 14.60
N ILE A 321 -0.84 -7.69 13.76
CA ILE A 321 -1.22 -8.23 12.45
C ILE A 321 -0.01 -8.60 11.57
N MET A 322 1.14 -7.94 11.74
CA MET A 322 2.39 -8.28 11.02
C MET A 322 3.06 -9.56 11.55
N ARG A 323 2.54 -10.14 12.64
CA ARG A 323 3.04 -11.37 13.25
C ARG A 323 2.09 -12.55 13.04
N ALA A 324 0.82 -12.38 13.38
CA ALA A 324 -0.18 -13.44 13.32
C ALA A 324 -1.57 -12.86 13.12
N LEU A 325 -2.46 -13.62 12.48
CA LEU A 325 -3.80 -13.15 12.12
C LEU A 325 -4.87 -13.41 13.20
N ASP A 326 -4.47 -13.87 14.39
CA ASP A 326 -5.33 -13.95 15.57
C ASP A 326 -5.61 -12.58 16.21
N ILE A 327 -4.95 -11.53 15.72
CA ILE A 327 -5.16 -10.15 16.11
C ILE A 327 -5.31 -9.26 14.87
N ARG A 328 -6.18 -8.25 14.96
CA ARG A 328 -6.48 -7.33 13.86
C ARG A 328 -5.63 -6.06 13.89
N ASP A 329 -5.12 -5.70 15.05
CA ASP A 329 -4.44 -4.42 15.26
C ASP A 329 -2.98 -4.45 14.82
N PHE A 330 -2.56 -3.34 14.20
CA PHE A 330 -1.14 -2.97 14.12
C PHE A 330 -0.66 -2.45 15.48
N ASN A 331 0.59 -2.75 15.82
CA ASN A 331 1.27 -2.05 16.91
C ASN A 331 1.43 -0.56 16.60
N LEU A 332 1.60 0.30 17.61
CA LEU A 332 1.66 1.75 17.44
C LEU A 332 2.74 2.22 16.46
N PRO A 333 3.99 1.68 16.47
CA PRO A 333 4.98 2.02 15.46
C PRO A 333 4.53 1.65 14.04
N GLY A 334 3.97 0.45 13.85
CA GLY A 334 3.42 0.01 12.58
C GLY A 334 2.27 0.89 12.09
N ARG A 335 1.35 1.27 13.00
CA ARG A 335 0.24 2.18 12.71
C ARG A 335 0.73 3.56 12.28
N GLU A 336 1.74 4.12 12.94
CA GLU A 336 2.33 5.41 12.53
C GLU A 336 2.99 5.33 11.15
N ALA A 337 3.66 4.22 10.84
CA ALA A 337 4.26 3.98 9.53
C ALA A 337 3.21 3.80 8.43
N MET A 338 2.11 3.10 8.70
CA MET A 338 0.94 3.03 7.80
C MET A 338 0.37 4.42 7.51
N ILE A 339 0.21 5.26 8.54
CA ILE A 339 -0.23 6.66 8.37
C ILE A 339 0.75 7.43 7.47
N ALA A 340 2.07 7.25 7.69
CA ALA A 340 3.08 7.85 6.84
C ALA A 340 2.94 7.40 5.37
N GLY A 341 2.63 6.13 5.15
CA GLY A 341 2.35 5.55 3.83
C GLY A 341 1.15 6.20 3.15
N PHE A 342 0.01 6.35 3.82
CA PHE A 342 -1.15 7.01 3.20
C PHE A 342 -0.87 8.45 2.78
N TYR A 343 -0.12 9.23 3.56
CA TYR A 343 0.30 10.58 3.17
C TYR A 343 1.47 10.61 2.15
N ARG A 344 2.10 9.47 1.90
CA ARG A 344 3.11 9.33 0.83
C ARG A 344 2.42 9.19 -0.52
N GLU A 345 1.39 8.36 -0.59
CA GLU A 345 0.67 8.00 -1.82
C GLU A 345 -0.53 8.89 -2.15
N ALA A 346 -1.05 9.68 -1.20
CA ALA A 346 -2.25 10.48 -1.43
C ALA A 346 -2.13 11.91 -0.89
N ASN A 347 -2.93 12.81 -1.48
CA ASN A 347 -3.08 14.19 -1.05
C ASN A 347 -4.35 14.38 -0.21
N ALA A 348 -4.18 14.74 1.06
CA ALA A 348 -5.24 15.10 1.99
C ALA A 348 -5.82 16.50 1.76
N LEU A 349 -5.17 17.35 0.96
CA LEU A 349 -5.53 18.72 0.66
C LEU A 349 -5.45 19.01 -0.84
N SER A 350 -6.57 19.41 -1.44
CA SER A 350 -6.63 19.82 -2.84
C SER A 350 -7.32 21.18 -3.02
N SER A 351 -7.22 21.76 -4.22
CA SER A 351 -7.81 23.06 -4.57
C SER A 351 -8.24 23.08 -6.03
N SER A 352 -9.37 23.73 -6.32
CA SER A 352 -9.79 23.98 -7.71
C SER A 352 -8.92 25.03 -8.39
N THR A 353 -8.28 25.92 -7.62
CA THR A 353 -7.26 26.84 -8.12
C THR A 353 -5.89 26.16 -8.01
N PRO A 354 -5.18 25.92 -9.12
CA PRO A 354 -3.89 25.22 -9.09
C PRO A 354 -2.87 25.88 -8.18
N SER A 355 -2.12 25.08 -7.41
CA SER A 355 -0.96 25.57 -6.68
C SER A 355 0.07 26.14 -7.67
N GLY A 356 0.69 27.28 -7.32
CA GLY A 356 1.59 28.05 -8.17
C GLY A 356 0.90 29.07 -9.09
N ALA A 357 -0.43 29.00 -9.23
CA ALA A 357 -1.19 29.93 -10.05
C ALA A 357 -1.07 31.37 -9.54
N THR A 358 -1.25 32.32 -10.46
CA THR A 358 -1.31 33.74 -10.13
C THR A 358 -2.76 34.19 -10.05
N ILE A 359 -3.14 34.73 -8.91
CA ILE A 359 -4.51 35.15 -8.59
C ILE A 359 -4.57 36.64 -8.22
N ARG A 360 -5.75 37.22 -8.26
CA ARG A 360 -6.04 38.57 -7.78
C ARG A 360 -6.26 38.56 -6.27
N ARG A 361 -6.09 39.72 -5.65
CA ARG A 361 -6.29 39.92 -4.21
C ARG A 361 -7.73 39.61 -3.74
N THR A 362 -8.69 39.69 -4.64
CA THR A 362 -10.13 39.47 -4.39
C THR A 362 -10.61 38.08 -4.81
N ASP A 363 -9.77 37.31 -5.48
CA ASP A 363 -10.16 35.96 -5.90
C ASP A 363 -10.37 35.08 -4.67
N ARG A 364 -11.40 34.25 -4.72
CA ARG A 364 -11.70 33.31 -3.65
C ARG A 364 -10.95 32.01 -3.90
N ILE A 365 -10.05 31.67 -2.98
CA ILE A 365 -9.37 30.39 -2.94
C ILE A 365 -10.26 29.43 -2.16
N GLU A 366 -10.54 28.25 -2.71
CA GLU A 366 -11.24 27.17 -2.04
C GLU A 366 -10.36 25.93 -2.00
N VAL A 367 -10.22 25.35 -0.81
CA VAL A 367 -9.51 24.09 -0.61
C VAL A 367 -10.46 23.01 -0.09
N LYS A 368 -10.25 21.79 -0.55
CA LYS A 368 -10.98 20.60 -0.12
C LYS A 368 -10.04 19.72 0.70
N ARG A 369 -10.57 19.14 1.77
CA ARG A 369 -9.87 18.14 2.59
C ARG A 369 -10.41 16.75 2.27
N ALA A 370 -9.55 15.75 2.31
CA ALA A 370 -9.97 14.36 2.40
C ALA A 370 -10.82 14.13 3.66
N ALA A 371 -11.77 13.21 3.58
CA ALA A 371 -12.60 12.82 4.71
C ALA A 371 -11.85 11.80 5.56
N LEU A 372 -11.25 12.25 6.66
CA LEU A 372 -10.47 11.40 7.57
C LEU A 372 -11.23 11.14 8.87
N GLY A 373 -10.91 10.02 9.53
CA GLY A 373 -11.56 9.51 10.73
C GLY A 373 -10.82 9.80 12.03
N ALA A 374 -11.02 8.93 13.03
CA ALA A 374 -10.67 9.19 14.43
C ALA A 374 -9.18 9.41 14.72
N LEU A 375 -8.29 8.78 13.95
CA LEU A 375 -6.84 8.91 14.12
C LEU A 375 -6.23 10.14 13.45
N ALA A 376 -7.02 10.90 12.69
CA ALA A 376 -6.55 12.01 11.86
C ALA A 376 -7.30 13.31 12.19
N ALA A 377 -6.55 14.39 12.42
CA ALA A 377 -7.14 15.71 12.66
C ALA A 377 -6.26 16.83 12.07
N PRO A 378 -6.09 16.86 10.73
CA PRO A 378 -5.26 17.87 10.10
C PRO A 378 -5.84 19.28 10.28
N GLU A 379 -5.01 20.18 10.82
CA GLU A 379 -5.36 21.60 10.99
C GLU A 379 -4.97 22.39 9.74
N LEU A 380 -5.91 23.16 9.18
CA LEU A 380 -5.59 24.11 8.11
C LEU A 380 -5.00 25.39 8.67
N ARG A 381 -3.84 25.79 8.14
CA ARG A 381 -3.13 27.01 8.57
C ARG A 381 -2.81 27.86 7.36
N TRP A 382 -3.26 29.11 7.37
CA TRP A 382 -3.01 30.07 6.30
C TRP A 382 -1.84 31.00 6.63
N TYR A 383 -1.09 31.36 5.60
CA TYR A 383 0.09 32.21 5.67
C TYR A 383 0.05 33.25 4.55
N VAL A 384 0.55 34.44 4.85
CA VAL A 384 0.84 35.51 3.87
C VAL A 384 2.32 35.82 3.96
N ASP A 385 3.05 35.69 2.85
CA ASP A 385 4.51 35.90 2.80
C ASP A 385 5.28 35.12 3.90
N GLY A 386 4.83 33.89 4.17
CA GLY A 386 5.40 33.02 5.22
C GLY A 386 4.94 33.35 6.65
N VAL A 387 4.16 34.41 6.87
CA VAL A 387 3.65 34.80 8.19
C VAL A 387 2.27 34.20 8.44
N ARG A 388 2.11 33.46 9.55
CA ARG A 388 0.85 32.77 9.89
C ARG A 388 -0.28 33.76 10.19
N VAL A 389 -1.41 33.60 9.51
CA VAL A 389 -2.66 34.33 9.73
C VAL A 389 -3.54 33.56 10.72
N LYS A 390 -3.31 33.77 12.03
CA LYS A 390 -3.97 32.97 13.10
C LYS A 390 -5.49 32.92 12.99
N ARG A 391 -6.14 34.05 12.67
CA ARG A 391 -7.61 34.16 12.53
C ARG A 391 -8.20 33.37 11.36
N ALA A 392 -7.37 32.88 10.44
CA ALA A 392 -7.78 32.07 9.30
C ALA A 392 -7.58 30.57 9.53
N THR A 393 -7.17 30.16 10.74
CA THR A 393 -7.01 28.75 11.10
C THR A 393 -8.32 27.99 10.85
N GLY A 394 -8.24 26.83 10.19
CA GLY A 394 -9.37 25.96 9.90
C GLY A 394 -10.24 26.37 8.71
N LEU A 395 -10.06 27.57 8.14
CA LEU A 395 -10.84 28.02 6.98
C LEU A 395 -10.54 27.16 5.75
N THR A 396 -11.60 26.71 5.07
CA THR A 396 -11.51 25.99 3.79
C THR A 396 -11.66 26.91 2.58
N ALA A 397 -11.96 28.19 2.80
CA ALA A 397 -11.97 29.20 1.76
C ALA A 397 -11.56 30.56 2.30
N ALA A 398 -10.77 31.31 1.52
CA ALA A 398 -10.35 32.66 1.85
C ALA A 398 -10.00 33.46 0.60
N ALA A 399 -10.15 34.78 0.66
CA ALA A 399 -9.58 35.68 -0.34
C ALA A 399 -8.25 36.23 0.18
N PRO A 400 -7.22 36.46 -0.65
CA PRO A 400 -5.96 37.04 -0.19
C PRO A 400 -6.13 38.35 0.59
N SER A 401 -7.05 39.22 0.17
CA SER A 401 -7.44 40.44 0.89
C SER A 401 -7.98 40.14 2.28
N SER A 402 -8.85 39.13 2.43
CA SER A 402 -9.37 38.72 3.73
C SER A 402 -8.32 38.04 4.60
N LEU A 403 -7.17 37.63 4.06
CA LEU A 403 -6.02 37.12 4.81
C LEU A 403 -5.04 38.22 5.22
N GLY A 404 -5.19 39.44 4.70
CA GLY A 404 -4.35 40.60 5.04
C GLY A 404 -3.28 40.92 4.01
N VAL A 405 -3.28 40.30 2.82
CA VAL A 405 -2.44 40.75 1.70
C VAL A 405 -2.75 42.23 1.43
N PRO A 406 -1.78 43.16 1.36
CA PRO A 406 -2.04 44.57 1.11
C PRO A 406 -2.38 44.83 -0.37
N GLY A 407 -2.78 46.06 -0.70
CA GLY A 407 -3.03 46.51 -2.07
C GLY A 407 -1.93 47.46 -2.50
N ASP A 408 -0.68 47.05 -2.36
CA ASP A 408 0.48 47.94 -2.49
C ASP A 408 1.11 47.91 -3.90
N GLY A 409 0.58 47.09 -4.81
CA GLY A 409 1.10 46.88 -6.16
C GLY A 409 2.19 45.80 -6.26
N ARG A 410 2.60 45.19 -5.14
CA ARG A 410 3.62 44.13 -5.12
C ARG A 410 3.01 42.75 -5.34
N THR A 411 3.88 41.76 -5.54
CA THR A 411 3.48 40.36 -5.55
C THR A 411 3.65 39.80 -4.15
N HIS A 412 2.61 39.14 -3.65
CA HIS A 412 2.63 38.42 -2.37
C HIS A 412 2.44 36.93 -2.60
N THR A 413 2.73 36.12 -1.58
CA THR A 413 2.36 34.71 -1.56
C THR A 413 1.30 34.44 -0.51
N VAL A 414 0.31 33.62 -0.87
CA VAL A 414 -0.63 33.03 0.07
C VAL A 414 -0.39 31.53 0.07
N THR A 415 -0.18 30.95 1.25
CA THR A 415 0.00 29.51 1.42
C THR A 415 -1.04 28.99 2.41
N VAL A 416 -1.62 27.84 2.12
CA VAL A 416 -2.34 27.04 3.11
C VAL A 416 -1.58 25.74 3.34
N GLU A 417 -1.42 25.39 4.61
CA GLU A 417 -0.84 24.12 5.04
C GLU A 417 -1.92 23.26 5.67
N SER A 418 -1.89 21.95 5.40
CA SER A 418 -2.61 20.92 6.15
C SER A 418 -1.59 20.18 7.01
N VAL A 419 -1.76 20.20 8.34
CA VAL A 419 -0.78 19.60 9.27
C VAL A 419 -1.50 18.67 10.23
N ASP A 420 -1.18 17.38 10.18
CA ASP A 420 -1.60 16.42 11.21
C ASP A 420 -0.71 16.53 12.45
N ARG A 421 -1.32 16.80 13.60
CA ARG A 421 -0.63 16.90 14.90
C ARG A 421 -1.28 16.00 15.94
N THR A 422 -2.02 14.99 15.51
CA THR A 422 -2.61 13.99 16.38
C THR A 422 -1.54 13.23 17.15
N LYS A 423 -1.97 12.53 18.20
CA LYS A 423 -1.09 11.63 18.97
C LYS A 423 -0.64 10.41 18.18
N SER A 424 -1.30 10.12 17.05
CA SER A 424 -0.99 9.04 16.12
C SER A 424 0.27 9.31 15.29
N VAL A 425 0.69 10.58 15.18
CA VAL A 425 1.90 11.00 14.44
C VAL A 425 2.87 11.73 15.40
N ARG A 426 3.75 10.95 16.04
CA ARG A 426 4.75 11.41 17.01
C ARG A 426 6.08 11.78 16.36
N ASP A 427 6.50 11.12 15.29
CA ASP A 427 7.75 11.41 14.60
C ASP A 427 7.66 12.75 13.85
N PRO A 428 8.51 13.75 14.18
CA PRO A 428 8.55 15.01 13.46
C PRO A 428 8.84 14.88 11.96
N LYS A 429 9.59 13.84 11.53
CA LYS A 429 9.87 13.55 10.12
C LYS A 429 8.60 13.09 9.40
N ILE A 430 7.86 12.15 9.99
CA ILE A 430 6.58 11.68 9.44
C ILE A 430 5.59 12.84 9.39
N ARG A 431 5.46 13.62 10.47
CA ARG A 431 4.62 14.82 10.48
C ARG A 431 4.99 15.83 9.39
N ALA A 432 6.28 16.03 9.14
CA ALA A 432 6.73 16.92 8.07
C ALA A 432 6.39 16.36 6.69
N ALA A 433 6.53 15.06 6.47
CA ALA A 433 6.16 14.38 5.22
C ALA A 433 4.64 14.37 4.98
N ALA A 434 3.84 14.27 6.04
CA ALA A 434 2.39 14.37 6.05
C ALA A 434 1.85 15.81 6.00
N THR A 435 2.74 16.82 6.01
CA THR A 435 2.33 18.22 5.89
C THR A 435 2.25 18.63 4.43
N GLU A 436 1.04 18.88 3.95
CA GLU A 436 0.79 19.35 2.59
C GLU A 436 0.70 20.86 2.50
N ARG A 437 1.10 21.42 1.37
CA ARG A 437 1.14 22.86 1.13
C ARG A 437 0.62 23.21 -0.25
N LEU A 438 -0.34 24.13 -0.30
CA LEU A 438 -0.78 24.78 -1.54
C LEU A 438 -0.45 26.26 -1.47
N THR A 439 0.17 26.81 -2.52
CA THR A 439 0.67 28.20 -2.53
C THR A 439 0.25 28.92 -3.79
N TRP A 440 -0.20 30.16 -3.68
CA TRP A 440 -0.58 31.00 -4.82
C TRP A 440 0.19 32.32 -4.81
N ARG A 441 0.51 32.83 -6.00
CA ARG A 441 1.08 34.17 -6.19
C ARG A 441 -0.06 35.17 -6.32
N VAL A 442 -0.04 36.23 -5.53
CA VAL A 442 -1.11 37.23 -5.50
C VAL A 442 -0.61 38.52 -6.11
N LYS A 443 -1.25 38.96 -7.20
CA LYS A 443 -1.06 40.31 -7.75
C LYS A 443 -1.88 41.29 -6.89
N ALA A 444 -1.20 42.10 -6.08
CA ALA A 444 -1.85 43.09 -5.23
C ALA A 444 -2.12 44.40 -5.97
N SER A 445 -2.90 44.38 -7.06
CA SER A 445 -3.28 45.63 -7.74
C SER A 445 -4.09 46.54 -6.79
N ARG A 446 -3.95 47.86 -6.98
CA ARG A 446 -4.67 48.87 -6.17
C ARG A 446 -6.15 49.00 -6.52
N ARG A 447 -6.58 48.42 -7.63
CA ARG A 447 -7.95 48.19 -8.11
C ARG A 447 -7.89 47.18 -9.24
#